data_AF-A0A6G1RHV0-F1
#
_entry.id   AF-A0A6G1RHV0-F1
#
_cell.length_a   1.000
_cell.length_b   1.000
_cell.length_c   1.000
_cell.angle_alpha   90.00
_cell.angle_beta   90.00
_cell.angle_gamma   90.00
#
_symmetry.space_group_name_H-M   'P 1'
#
loop_
_entity.id
_entity.type
_entity.pdbx_description
1 polymer ?
#
loop_
_entity_poly.entity_id
_entity_poly.type
_entity_poly.pdbx_seq_one_letter_code
_entity_poly.pdbx_strand_id
1 'polypeptide(L)'
;KLFNFTCGANRTCGFNGVYQPPVRGQFFAFSGLYYNLHSLNLTGGQPLSTVNATIWQLCTRNWEEVQKEFPTRNRTHLRDACAASSYILTLLLQGYKFSHETWLNIHFVRQVTNVDVGWTLGYMLNLTNMIPTETPQKVIGLQRSSWIAATVLLAIMLILIFCLLTVICCQRKLSGYESL
;
A
#
# COMPACT_ATOMS: atom_id res chain seq x y z
N LYS A 1 -2.02 32.86 -12.80
CA LYS A 1 -0.88 31.92 -12.84
C LYS A 1 -0.97 31.06 -11.57
N LEU A 2 -1.12 29.73 -11.66
CA LEU A 2 -1.39 28.87 -10.50
C LEU A 2 -0.14 28.46 -9.70
N PHE A 3 1.01 28.43 -10.36
CA PHE A 3 2.26 27.95 -9.79
C PHE A 3 3.39 28.98 -9.97
N ASN A 4 4.25 29.09 -8.97
CA ASN A 4 5.54 29.75 -9.07
C ASN A 4 6.65 28.67 -9.17
N PHE A 5 7.33 28.57 -10.32
CA PHE A 5 8.38 27.56 -10.53
C PHE A 5 9.80 28.07 -10.21
N THR A 6 9.93 29.28 -9.69
CA THR A 6 11.23 29.80 -9.22
C THR A 6 11.63 29.07 -7.94
N CYS A 7 12.78 28.40 -7.98
CA CYS A 7 13.41 27.79 -6.79
C CYS A 7 14.47 28.75 -6.22
N GLY A 8 14.65 28.74 -4.90
CA GLY A 8 15.79 29.41 -4.27
C GLY A 8 17.12 28.78 -4.71
N ALA A 9 18.22 29.55 -4.64
CA ALA A 9 19.54 29.09 -5.06
C ALA A 9 19.94 27.79 -4.34
N ASN A 10 20.48 26.82 -5.09
CA ASN A 10 21.02 25.53 -4.64
C ASN A 10 20.04 24.51 -4.03
N ARG A 11 18.74 24.56 -4.36
CA ARG A 11 17.78 23.52 -3.94
C ARG A 11 16.90 23.05 -5.08
N THR A 12 16.65 21.74 -5.16
CA THR A 12 15.59 21.19 -6.01
C THR A 12 14.25 21.49 -5.37
N CYS A 13 13.32 22.03 -6.16
CA CYS A 13 11.98 22.36 -5.68
C CYS A 13 10.95 21.95 -6.73
N GLY A 14 9.73 21.68 -6.27
CA GLY A 14 8.62 21.45 -7.17
C GLY A 14 8.08 22.78 -7.70
N PHE A 15 7.24 23.40 -6.88
CA PHE A 15 6.66 24.73 -7.10
C PHE A 15 6.51 25.48 -5.77
N ASN A 16 6.29 26.79 -5.84
CA ASN A 16 6.14 27.72 -4.72
C ASN A 16 7.31 27.66 -3.71
N GLY A 17 8.52 27.40 -4.18
CA GLY A 17 9.71 27.25 -3.33
C GLY A 17 9.71 26.02 -2.42
N VAL A 18 8.75 25.11 -2.57
CA VAL A 18 8.65 23.89 -1.76
C VAL A 18 9.68 22.88 -2.22
N TYR A 19 10.56 22.47 -1.30
CA TYR A 19 11.59 21.46 -1.55
C TYR A 19 10.97 20.16 -2.07
N GLN A 20 11.58 19.61 -3.12
CA GLN A 20 11.23 18.31 -3.65
C GLN A 20 12.51 17.62 -4.16
N PRO A 21 12.78 16.36 -3.77
CA PRO A 21 13.86 15.60 -4.37
C PRO A 21 13.54 15.22 -5.83
N PRO A 22 14.57 14.88 -6.65
CA PRO A 22 14.34 14.31 -7.98
C PRO A 22 13.46 13.07 -7.91
N VAL A 23 12.51 12.95 -8.84
CA VAL A 23 11.61 11.78 -8.94
C VAL A 23 12.42 10.51 -9.26
N ARG A 24 12.15 9.42 -8.53
CA ARG A 24 12.81 8.13 -8.70
C ARG A 24 11.84 6.99 -8.43
N GLY A 25 11.93 5.93 -9.23
CA GLY A 25 11.09 4.74 -9.10
C GLY A 25 9.74 4.86 -9.81
N GLN A 26 8.83 3.94 -9.47
CA GLN A 26 7.48 3.85 -10.04
C GLN A 26 6.48 4.58 -9.13
N PHE A 27 5.50 5.25 -9.74
CA PHE A 27 4.51 6.06 -9.04
C PHE A 27 3.09 5.64 -9.43
N PHE A 28 2.18 5.64 -8.47
CA PHE A 28 0.76 5.48 -8.72
C PHE A 28 0.05 6.81 -8.62
N ALA A 29 -0.64 7.20 -9.68
CA ALA A 29 -1.49 8.38 -9.75
C ALA A 29 -2.96 7.94 -9.67
N PHE A 30 -3.64 8.30 -8.57
CA PHE A 30 -4.98 7.82 -8.25
C PHE A 30 -5.96 9.00 -8.03
N SER A 31 -7.20 8.69 -7.62
CA SER A 31 -8.27 9.67 -7.40
C SER A 31 -8.46 10.62 -8.60
N GLY A 32 -8.42 11.94 -8.39
CA GLY A 32 -8.64 12.94 -9.45
C GLY A 32 -7.66 12.81 -10.62
N LEU A 33 -6.42 12.38 -10.40
CA LEU A 33 -5.45 12.15 -11.48
C LEU A 33 -5.94 11.02 -12.40
N TYR A 34 -6.36 9.90 -11.78
CA TYR A 34 -6.92 8.75 -12.51
C TYR A 34 -8.19 9.13 -13.24
N TYR A 35 -9.23 9.61 -12.55
CA TYR A 35 -10.55 9.78 -13.16
C TYR A 35 -10.55 10.79 -14.32
N ASN A 36 -9.81 11.90 -14.20
CA ASN A 36 -9.73 12.90 -15.27
C ASN A 36 -9.06 12.34 -16.52
N LEU A 37 -7.89 11.69 -16.40
CA LEU A 37 -7.21 11.11 -17.56
C LEU A 37 -7.90 9.85 -18.08
N HIS A 38 -8.49 9.04 -17.21
CA HIS A 38 -9.24 7.84 -17.60
C HIS A 38 -10.44 8.20 -18.46
N SER A 39 -11.08 9.32 -18.15
CA SER A 39 -12.18 9.85 -18.94
C SER A 39 -11.75 10.15 -20.39
N LEU A 40 -10.49 10.47 -20.63
CA LEU A 40 -9.95 10.72 -21.97
C LEU A 40 -9.26 9.47 -22.56
N ASN A 41 -9.43 8.32 -21.91
CA ASN A 41 -8.75 7.08 -22.24
C ASN A 41 -7.22 7.20 -22.19
N LEU A 42 -6.66 8.02 -21.29
CA LEU A 42 -5.22 8.33 -21.18
C LEU A 42 -4.52 7.63 -20.00
N THR A 43 -5.09 6.54 -19.49
CA THR A 43 -4.53 5.76 -18.36
C THR A 43 -3.87 4.45 -18.78
N GLY A 44 -3.76 4.19 -20.08
CA GLY A 44 -3.27 2.94 -20.65
C GLY A 44 -1.75 2.87 -20.84
N GLY A 45 -0.99 3.81 -20.26
CA GLY A 45 0.47 3.87 -20.43
C GLY A 45 0.91 4.52 -21.75
N GLN A 46 0.11 5.43 -22.30
CA GLN A 46 0.46 6.15 -23.52
C GLN A 46 1.70 7.05 -23.33
N PRO A 47 2.52 7.24 -24.38
CA PRO A 47 3.60 8.21 -24.36
C PRO A 47 3.12 9.63 -24.04
N LEU A 48 3.98 10.43 -23.43
CA LEU A 48 3.66 11.81 -23.06
C LEU A 48 3.22 12.65 -24.27
N SER A 49 3.80 12.42 -25.44
CA SER A 49 3.42 13.11 -26.68
C SER A 49 1.96 12.87 -27.06
N THR A 50 1.47 11.63 -26.97
CA THR A 50 0.08 11.27 -27.21
C THR A 50 -0.84 11.94 -26.20
N VAL A 51 -0.49 11.88 -24.92
CA VAL A 51 -1.28 12.50 -23.83
C VAL A 51 -1.40 14.01 -24.04
N ASN A 52 -0.29 14.68 -24.35
CA ASN A 52 -0.27 16.12 -24.63
C ASN A 52 -1.10 16.47 -25.87
N ALA A 53 -0.96 15.72 -26.96
CA ALA A 53 -1.72 15.93 -28.19
C ALA A 53 -3.22 15.77 -27.98
N THR A 54 -3.66 14.72 -27.26
CA THR A 54 -5.08 14.48 -26.97
C THR A 54 -5.67 15.61 -26.11
N ILE A 55 -4.95 16.05 -25.08
CA ILE A 55 -5.42 17.15 -24.22
C ILE A 55 -5.46 18.46 -25.00
N TRP A 56 -4.44 18.74 -25.81
CA TRP A 56 -4.42 19.92 -26.67
C TRP A 56 -5.59 19.93 -27.65
N GLN A 57 -5.84 18.80 -28.33
CA GLN A 57 -6.94 18.65 -29.26
C GLN A 57 -8.28 18.91 -28.57
N LEU A 58 -8.53 18.31 -27.39
CA LEU A 58 -9.74 18.56 -26.59
C LEU A 58 -9.92 20.05 -26.28
N CYS A 59 -8.84 20.72 -25.89
CA CYS A 59 -8.86 22.14 -25.51
C CYS A 59 -9.06 23.09 -26.70
N THR A 60 -8.70 22.68 -27.92
CA THR A 60 -8.86 23.50 -29.13
C THR A 60 -10.18 23.27 -29.87
N ARG A 61 -10.93 22.20 -29.55
CA ARG A 61 -12.20 21.90 -30.19
C ARG A 61 -13.29 22.88 -29.77
N ASN A 62 -14.26 23.08 -30.66
CA ASN A 62 -15.45 23.83 -30.29
C ASN A 62 -16.35 22.99 -29.36
N TRP A 63 -17.19 23.68 -28.59
CA TRP A 63 -18.01 23.04 -27.57
C TRP A 63 -19.01 22.02 -28.16
N GLU A 64 -19.56 22.28 -29.35
CA GLU A 64 -20.51 21.37 -30.01
C GLU A 64 -19.87 20.04 -30.42
N GLU A 65 -18.65 20.07 -30.96
CA GLU A 65 -17.86 18.87 -31.30
C GLU A 65 -17.56 18.04 -30.06
N VAL A 66 -17.16 18.70 -28.97
CA VAL A 66 -16.87 18.04 -27.69
C VAL A 66 -18.12 17.37 -27.12
N GLN A 67 -19.29 18.01 -27.22
CA GLN A 67 -20.55 17.40 -26.81
C GLN A 67 -20.93 16.18 -27.67
N LYS A 68 -20.70 16.24 -28.99
CA LYS A 68 -20.96 15.11 -29.90
C LYS A 68 -20.04 13.92 -29.63
N GLU A 69 -18.79 14.17 -29.28
CA GLU A 69 -17.82 13.11 -28.96
C GLU A 69 -18.09 12.45 -27.60
N PHE A 70 -18.62 13.21 -26.63
CA PHE A 70 -18.91 12.71 -25.28
C PHE A 70 -20.41 12.85 -24.91
N PRO A 71 -21.33 12.21 -25.66
CA PRO A 71 -22.76 12.48 -25.56
C PRO A 71 -23.39 12.03 -24.22
N THR A 72 -22.79 11.02 -23.58
CA THR A 72 -23.28 10.43 -22.32
C THR A 72 -22.64 11.06 -21.09
N ARG A 73 -21.69 11.99 -21.25
CA ARG A 73 -20.94 12.55 -20.13
C ARG A 73 -21.70 13.69 -19.46
N ASN A 74 -21.57 13.78 -18.14
CA ASN A 74 -22.03 14.94 -17.39
C ASN A 74 -21.42 16.24 -17.96
N ARG A 75 -22.29 17.19 -18.30
CA ARG A 75 -21.93 18.47 -18.94
C ARG A 75 -20.92 19.27 -18.13
N THR A 76 -21.05 19.30 -16.80
CA THR A 76 -20.13 20.03 -15.91
C THR A 76 -18.73 19.41 -15.95
N HIS A 77 -18.64 18.08 -15.87
CA HIS A 77 -17.36 17.40 -15.95
C HIS A 77 -16.70 17.58 -17.32
N LEU A 78 -17.50 17.56 -18.39
CA LEU A 78 -17.00 17.78 -19.75
C LEU A 78 -16.49 19.22 -19.96
N ARG A 79 -17.19 20.22 -19.43
CA ARG A 79 -16.76 21.63 -19.43
C ARG A 79 -15.40 21.80 -18.75
N ASP A 80 -15.20 21.12 -17.62
CA ASP A 80 -14.01 21.27 -16.80
C ASP A 80 -12.84 20.39 -17.28
N ALA A 81 -13.07 19.45 -18.21
CA ALA A 81 -12.11 18.44 -18.64
C ALA A 81 -10.81 19.04 -19.22
N CYS A 82 -10.91 20.07 -20.07
CA CYS A 82 -9.72 20.72 -20.62
C CYS A 82 -8.85 21.35 -19.52
N ALA A 83 -9.47 22.11 -18.62
CA ALA A 83 -8.77 22.78 -17.53
C ALA A 83 -8.16 21.77 -16.55
N ALA A 84 -8.93 20.75 -16.16
CA ALA A 84 -8.46 19.69 -15.26
C ALA A 84 -7.29 18.89 -15.85
N SER A 85 -7.38 18.47 -17.12
CA SER A 85 -6.31 17.71 -17.78
C SER A 85 -5.05 18.55 -17.99
N SER A 86 -5.20 19.83 -18.36
CA SER A 86 -4.07 20.76 -18.49
C SER A 86 -3.40 21.05 -17.15
N TYR A 87 -4.19 21.16 -16.08
CA TYR A 87 -3.68 21.28 -14.72
C TYR A 87 -2.87 20.04 -14.33
N ILE A 88 -3.37 18.83 -14.61
CA ILE A 88 -2.67 17.57 -14.33
C ILE A 88 -1.33 17.53 -15.05
N LEU A 89 -1.28 17.82 -16.36
CA LEU A 89 -0.02 17.87 -17.11
C LEU A 89 0.95 18.89 -16.53
N THR A 90 0.48 20.10 -16.23
CA THR A 90 1.31 21.15 -15.63
C THR A 90 1.85 20.73 -14.26
N LEU A 91 1.00 20.14 -13.42
CA LEU A 91 1.38 19.66 -12.09
C LEU A 91 2.42 18.55 -12.18
N LEU A 92 2.23 17.55 -13.04
CA LEU A 92 3.16 16.43 -13.15
C LEU A 92 4.51 16.86 -13.78
N LEU A 93 4.47 17.59 -14.89
CA LEU A 93 5.68 17.95 -15.63
C LEU A 93 6.43 19.12 -14.99
N GLN A 94 5.74 20.22 -14.72
CA GLN A 94 6.39 21.44 -14.23
C GLN A 94 6.42 21.50 -12.70
N GLY A 95 5.39 20.97 -12.03
CA GLY A 95 5.37 20.87 -10.57
C GLY A 95 6.28 19.77 -10.06
N TYR A 96 5.96 18.51 -10.36
CA TYR A 96 6.67 17.35 -9.84
C TYR A 96 7.90 16.95 -10.64
N LYS A 97 8.21 17.65 -11.72
CA LYS A 97 9.43 17.46 -12.53
C LYS A 97 9.52 16.08 -13.18
N PHE A 98 8.39 15.46 -13.51
CA PHE A 98 8.41 14.35 -14.45
C PHE A 98 8.80 14.86 -15.84
N SER A 99 9.64 14.11 -16.53
CA SER A 99 10.10 14.39 -17.88
C SER A 99 9.57 13.36 -18.86
N HIS A 100 9.94 13.48 -20.14
CA HIS A 100 9.62 12.50 -21.17
C HIS A 100 10.19 11.10 -20.82
N GLU A 101 11.36 11.06 -20.17
CA GLU A 101 12.05 9.84 -19.76
C GLU A 101 11.37 9.18 -18.55
N THR A 102 10.86 9.97 -17.60
CA THR A 102 10.24 9.44 -16.38
C THR A 102 8.72 9.30 -16.47
N TRP A 103 8.09 9.76 -17.54
CA TRP A 103 6.63 9.75 -17.70
C TRP A 103 6.02 8.35 -17.55
N LEU A 104 6.65 7.36 -18.19
CA LEU A 104 6.18 5.97 -18.16
C LEU A 104 6.35 5.30 -16.79
N ASN A 105 6.99 5.97 -15.82
CA ASN A 105 7.03 5.49 -14.44
C ASN A 105 5.73 5.81 -13.66
N ILE A 106 4.81 6.59 -14.24
CA ILE A 106 3.52 6.93 -13.63
C ILE A 106 2.46 5.97 -14.12
N HIS A 107 1.87 5.20 -13.20
CA HIS A 107 0.72 4.35 -13.47
C HIS A 107 -0.54 5.00 -12.93
N PHE A 108 -1.47 5.31 -13.82
CA PHE A 108 -2.76 5.86 -13.42
C PHE A 108 -3.70 4.73 -13.04
N VAL A 109 -4.01 4.60 -11.74
CA VAL A 109 -4.74 3.46 -11.19
C VAL A 109 -5.89 3.89 -10.28
N ARG A 110 -7.02 3.20 -10.37
CA ARG A 110 -8.11 3.29 -9.39
C ARG A 110 -7.89 2.32 -8.24
N GLN A 111 -7.52 1.10 -8.57
CA GLN A 111 -7.48 -0.05 -7.66
C GLN A 111 -6.19 -0.83 -7.82
N VAL A 112 -5.73 -1.41 -6.72
CA VAL A 112 -4.69 -2.43 -6.67
C VAL A 112 -5.28 -3.63 -5.94
N THR A 113 -5.17 -4.82 -6.52
CA THR A 113 -5.72 -6.07 -5.94
C THR A 113 -7.19 -5.93 -5.47
N ASN A 114 -8.04 -5.33 -6.31
CA ASN A 114 -9.47 -5.06 -6.03
C ASN A 114 -9.75 -4.11 -4.85
N VAL A 115 -8.75 -3.35 -4.40
CA VAL A 115 -8.89 -2.35 -3.33
C VAL A 115 -8.60 -0.96 -3.90
N ASP A 116 -9.46 0.02 -3.59
CA ASP A 116 -9.26 1.40 -4.03
C ASP A 116 -7.98 1.98 -3.43
N VAL A 117 -7.18 2.63 -4.28
CA VAL A 117 -5.94 3.28 -3.85
C VAL A 117 -6.29 4.58 -3.14
N GLY A 118 -5.82 4.72 -1.90
CA GLY A 118 -6.03 5.91 -1.08
C GLY A 118 -5.37 5.78 0.28
N TRP A 119 -5.43 6.86 1.07
CA TRP A 119 -4.84 6.91 2.41
C TRP A 119 -5.65 6.14 3.46
N THR A 120 -6.93 5.86 3.19
CA THR A 120 -7.88 5.30 4.15
C THR A 120 -7.46 3.92 4.67
N LEU A 121 -6.99 3.03 3.79
CA LEU A 121 -6.52 1.71 4.19
C LEU A 121 -5.24 1.81 5.05
N GLY A 122 -4.25 2.59 4.62
CA GLY A 122 -3.02 2.81 5.38
C GLY A 122 -3.30 3.43 6.76
N TYR A 123 -4.26 4.35 6.82
CA TYR A 123 -4.70 4.96 8.07
C TYR A 123 -5.36 3.95 9.02
N MET A 124 -6.26 3.11 8.50
CA MET A 124 -6.87 2.03 9.28
C MET A 124 -5.80 1.07 9.82
N LEU A 125 -4.90 0.61 8.95
CA LEU A 125 -3.81 -0.31 9.33
C LEU A 125 -2.93 0.28 10.44
N ASN A 126 -2.64 1.57 10.37
CA ASN A 126 -1.87 2.28 11.40
C ASN A 126 -2.63 2.36 12.73
N LEU A 127 -3.89 2.80 12.72
CA LEU A 127 -4.70 2.92 13.94
C LEU A 127 -4.93 1.59 14.65
N THR A 128 -4.97 0.49 13.90
CA THR A 128 -5.16 -0.86 14.44
C THR A 128 -3.85 -1.58 14.76
N ASN A 129 -2.69 -0.92 14.65
CA ASN A 129 -1.36 -1.53 14.83
C ASN A 129 -1.15 -2.81 13.98
N MET A 130 -1.69 -2.83 12.76
CA MET A 130 -1.57 -3.96 11.83
C MET A 130 -0.32 -3.87 10.95
N ILE A 131 0.46 -2.79 11.05
CA ILE A 131 1.76 -2.64 10.38
C ILE A 131 2.85 -2.91 11.43
N PRO A 132 3.47 -4.10 11.42
CA PRO A 132 4.49 -4.41 12.40
C PRO A 132 5.78 -3.63 12.09
N THR A 133 6.37 -3.00 13.11
CA THR A 133 7.63 -2.25 12.98
C THR A 133 8.80 -3.17 12.66
N GLU A 134 8.77 -4.37 13.23
CA GLU A 134 9.79 -5.39 13.03
C GLU A 134 9.13 -6.60 12.38
N THR A 135 9.90 -7.38 11.63
CA THR A 135 9.41 -8.67 11.14
C THR A 135 8.93 -9.47 12.35
N PRO A 136 7.65 -9.93 12.39
CA PRO A 136 7.15 -10.71 13.50
C PRO A 136 8.14 -11.85 13.76
N GLN A 137 8.55 -12.03 15.02
CA GLN A 137 9.39 -13.16 15.36
C GLN A 137 8.69 -14.41 14.82
N LYS A 138 9.39 -15.14 13.94
CA LYS A 138 8.99 -16.50 13.62
C LYS A 138 9.11 -17.25 14.93
N VAL A 139 8.02 -17.34 15.68
CA VAL A 139 7.90 -18.28 16.78
C VAL A 139 8.14 -19.62 16.14
N ILE A 140 9.33 -20.18 16.36
CA ILE A 140 9.64 -21.56 16.00
C ILE A 140 8.77 -22.37 16.95
N GLY A 141 7.50 -22.57 16.57
CA GLY A 141 6.63 -23.49 17.25
C GLY A 141 7.33 -24.84 17.16
N LEU A 142 7.65 -25.44 18.30
CA LEU A 142 8.08 -26.85 18.33
C LEU A 142 7.03 -27.62 17.52
N GLN A 143 7.49 -28.44 16.57
CA GLN A 143 6.61 -29.25 15.75
C GLN A 143 5.62 -29.96 16.66
N ARG A 144 4.32 -29.94 16.32
CA ARG A 144 3.23 -30.41 17.18
C ARG A 144 3.51 -31.81 17.76
N SER A 145 4.18 -32.68 17.01
CA SER A 145 4.63 -34.01 17.45
C SER A 145 5.64 -33.97 18.60
N SER A 146 6.64 -33.08 18.53
CA SER A 146 7.66 -32.91 19.58
C SER A 146 7.05 -32.38 20.88
N TRP A 147 6.08 -31.47 20.79
CA TRP A 147 5.33 -30.97 21.95
C TRP A 147 4.52 -32.09 22.62
N ILE A 148 3.82 -32.92 21.84
CA ILE A 148 3.04 -34.06 22.36
C ILE A 148 3.97 -35.10 23.01
N ALA A 149 5.10 -35.42 22.38
CA ALA A 149 6.04 -36.38 22.93
C ALA A 149 6.61 -35.89 24.27
N ALA A 150 6.98 -34.61 24.36
CA ALA A 150 7.50 -34.02 25.59
C ALA A 150 6.47 -34.04 26.73
N THR A 151 5.20 -33.72 26.46
CA THR A 151 4.15 -33.73 27.49
C THR A 151 3.81 -35.14 27.97
N VAL A 152 3.78 -36.13 27.07
CA VAL A 152 3.56 -37.53 27.44
C VAL A 152 4.71 -38.07 28.27
N LEU A 153 5.95 -37.81 27.88
CA LEU A 153 7.14 -38.22 28.66
C LEU A 153 7.12 -37.60 30.06
N LEU A 154 6.79 -36.31 30.16
CA LEU A 154 6.69 -35.63 31.45
C LEU A 154 5.61 -36.26 32.35
N ALA A 155 4.43 -36.58 31.79
CA ALA A 155 3.36 -37.23 32.52
C ALA A 155 3.77 -38.63 33.02
N ILE A 156 4.44 -39.42 32.19
CA ILE A 156 4.95 -40.75 32.57
C ILE A 156 5.95 -40.61 33.73
N MET A 157 6.89 -39.66 33.64
CA MET A 157 7.87 -39.43 34.70
C MET A 157 7.19 -39.07 36.04
N LEU A 158 6.17 -38.21 36.02
CA LEU A 158 5.43 -37.85 37.22
C LEU A 158 4.67 -39.04 37.82
N ILE A 159 4.06 -39.89 36.99
CA ILE A 159 3.38 -41.11 37.45
C ILE A 159 4.39 -42.08 38.08
N LEU A 160 5.54 -42.31 37.44
CA LEU A 160 6.58 -43.19 37.98
C LEU A 160 7.12 -42.70 39.31
N ILE A 161 7.36 -41.39 39.46
CA ILE A 161 7.77 -40.78 40.74
C ILE A 161 6.69 -41.02 41.80
N PHE A 162 5.42 -40.79 41.47
CA PHE A 162 4.32 -41.04 42.40
C PHE A 162 4.24 -42.52 42.82
N CYS A 163 4.36 -43.45 41.89
CA CYS A 163 4.39 -44.89 42.17
C CYS A 163 5.60 -45.29 43.04
N LEU A 164 6.78 -44.74 42.79
CA LEU A 164 7.96 -45.01 43.62
C LEU A 164 7.76 -44.48 45.05
N LEU A 165 7.20 -43.28 45.20
CA LEU A 165 6.90 -42.71 46.52
C LEU A 165 5.88 -43.55 47.28
N THR A 166 4.84 -44.08 46.63
CA THR A 166 3.86 -44.95 47.29
C THR A 166 4.47 -46.29 47.70
N VAL A 167 5.30 -46.90 46.85
CA VAL A 167 6.02 -48.15 47.18
C VAL A 167 6.96 -47.95 48.37
N ILE A 168 7.76 -46.88 48.39
CA ILE A 168 8.66 -46.55 49.50
C ILE A 168 7.87 -46.33 50.80
N CYS A 169 6.74 -45.61 50.73
CA CYS A 169 5.86 -45.42 51.89
C CYS A 169 5.27 -46.75 52.39
N CYS A 170 4.84 -47.64 51.48
CA CYS A 170 4.33 -48.96 51.84
C CYS A 170 5.42 -49.85 52.47
N GLN A 171 6.63 -49.86 51.93
CA GLN A 171 7.75 -50.61 52.50
C GLN A 171 8.17 -50.09 53.88
N ARG A 172 8.19 -48.77 54.09
CA ARG A 172 8.39 -48.18 55.42
C ARG A 172 7.30 -48.59 56.41
N LYS A 173 6.05 -48.68 55.98
CA LYS A 173 4.92 -49.09 56.84
C LYS A 173 4.97 -50.58 57.18
N LEU A 174 5.42 -51.43 56.26
CA LEU A 174 5.58 -52.87 56.47
C LEU A 174 6.78 -53.19 57.39
N SER A 175 7.91 -52.50 57.20
CA SER A 175 9.09 -52.64 58.05
C SER A 175 8.84 -52.20 59.50
N GLY A 176 7.92 -51.26 59.74
CA GLY A 176 7.49 -50.88 61.09
C GLY A 176 6.54 -51.88 61.76
N TYR A 177 5.94 -52.80 61.00
CA TYR A 177 5.06 -53.86 61.53
C TYR A 177 5.86 -55.12 61.91
N GLU A 178 6.99 -55.38 61.26
CA GLU A 178 7.92 -56.46 61.64
C GLU A 178 8.79 -56.14 62.88
N SER A 179 8.82 -54.87 63.31
CA SER A 179 9.61 -54.40 64.46
C SER A 179 8.81 -54.24 65.77
N LEU A 180 7.64 -54.87 65.88
CA LEU A 180 6.74 -54.82 67.04
C LEU A 180 6.52 -56.21 67.64
#